data_AF-A0A349ALW7-F1
#
_entry.id   AF-A0A349ALW7-F1
#
_cell.length_a   1.000
_cell.length_b   1.000
_cell.length_c   1.000
_cell.angle_alpha   90.00
_cell.angle_beta   90.00
_cell.angle_gamma   90.00
#
_symmetry.space_group_name_H-M   'P 1'
#
loop_
_entity.id
_entity.type
_entity.pdbx_description
1 polymer ?
#
loop_
_entity_poly.entity_id
_entity_poly.type
_entity_poly.pdbx_seq_one_letter_code
_entity_poly.pdbx_strand_id
1 'polypeptide(L)'
;MPSVDVVNKVDMQALDNAVNNVLREVVNRYDFKNVKTEISLNKKDKLIHIVTGDELKMKAVIELLKGHCVRLKVEPKCLAPQKIEPTSHGTVKIDIQINE
;
A
#
# COMPACT_ATOMS: atom_id res chain seq x y z
N MET A 1 8.09 35.57 -11.69
CA MET A 1 8.43 34.48 -10.75
C MET A 1 7.73 33.23 -11.24
N PRO A 2 8.44 32.19 -11.68
CA PRO A 2 7.79 30.93 -12.02
C PRO A 2 7.49 30.22 -10.70
N SER A 3 6.22 30.15 -10.34
CA SER A 3 5.75 29.19 -9.34
C SER A 3 6.09 27.82 -9.88
N VAL A 4 7.04 27.14 -9.23
CA VAL A 4 7.30 25.73 -9.48
C VAL A 4 6.06 25.02 -8.95
N ASP A 5 5.11 24.74 -9.85
CA ASP A 5 4.15 23.68 -9.65
C ASP A 5 4.98 22.41 -9.39
N VAL A 6 5.12 22.06 -8.11
CA VAL A 6 5.53 20.72 -7.71
C VAL A 6 4.35 19.85 -8.08
N VAL A 7 4.28 19.50 -9.36
CA VAL A 7 3.34 18.51 -9.88
C VAL A 7 3.74 17.22 -9.20
N ASN A 8 3.02 16.87 -8.14
CA ASN A 8 3.23 15.66 -7.37
C ASN A 8 2.63 14.49 -8.16
N LYS A 9 3.13 14.31 -9.39
CA LYS A 9 2.79 13.23 -10.31
C LYS A 9 3.23 11.94 -9.65
N VAL A 10 2.32 11.33 -8.90
CA VAL A 10 2.51 9.99 -8.37
C VAL A 10 2.65 9.06 -9.56
N ASP A 11 3.84 8.50 -9.71
CA ASP A 11 4.10 7.53 -10.75
C ASP A 11 3.35 6.23 -10.41
N MET A 12 2.22 6.03 -11.08
CA MET A 12 1.40 4.83 -10.89
C MET A 12 2.12 3.55 -11.29
N GLN A 13 3.10 3.62 -12.19
CA GLN A 13 3.92 2.45 -12.56
C GLN A 13 4.89 2.13 -11.44
N ALA A 14 5.53 3.15 -10.86
CA ALA A 14 6.38 2.99 -9.69
C ALA A 14 5.60 2.43 -8.50
N LEU A 15 4.37 2.90 -8.27
CA LEU A 15 3.52 2.37 -7.20
C LEU A 15 3.08 0.93 -7.44
N ASP A 16 2.76 0.57 -8.68
CA ASP A 16 2.47 -0.81 -9.08
C ASP A 16 3.66 -1.74 -8.85
N ASN A 17 4.85 -1.27 -9.21
CA ASN A 17 6.09 -1.98 -8.93
C ASN A 17 6.32 -2.13 -7.41
N ALA A 18 6.00 -1.10 -6.62
CA ALA A 18 6.10 -1.14 -5.16
C ALA A 18 5.18 -2.20 -4.57
N VAL A 19 3.90 -2.19 -4.96
CA VAL A 19 2.88 -3.14 -4.53
C VAL A 19 3.25 -4.58 -4.92
N ASN A 20 3.70 -4.80 -6.16
CA ASN A 20 4.14 -6.12 -6.61
C ASN A 20 5.34 -6.63 -5.81
N ASN A 21 6.29 -5.75 -5.47
CA ASN A 21 7.46 -6.15 -4.70
C ASN A 21 7.10 -6.51 -3.25
N VAL A 22 6.21 -5.71 -2.64
CA VAL A 22 5.64 -6.00 -1.32
C VAL A 22 4.91 -7.34 -1.33
N LEU A 23 4.09 -7.60 -2.36
CA LEU A 23 3.35 -8.84 -2.49
C LEU A 23 4.30 -10.05 -2.58
N ARG A 24 5.38 -9.95 -3.36
CA ARG A 24 6.42 -11.00 -3.42
C ARG A 24 7.11 -11.20 -2.08
N GLU A 25 7.42 -10.13 -1.36
CA GLU A 25 8.08 -10.22 -0.06
C GLU A 25 7.16 -10.82 1.01
N VAL A 26 5.88 -10.44 1.00
CA VAL A 26 4.83 -11.02 1.86
C VAL A 26 4.66 -12.51 1.58
N VAL A 27 4.61 -12.92 0.30
CA VAL A 27 4.51 -14.34 -0.09
C VAL A 27 5.71 -15.16 0.40
N ASN A 28 6.91 -14.57 0.39
CA ASN A 28 8.13 -15.23 0.85
C ASN A 28 8.28 -15.24 2.38
N ARG A 29 7.54 -14.42 3.14
CA ARG A 29 7.61 -14.40 4.60
C ARG A 29 6.83 -15.57 5.21
N TYR A 30 7.51 -16.33 6.07
CA TYR A 30 6.89 -17.42 6.83
C TYR A 30 5.73 -16.95 7.73
N ASP A 31 5.79 -15.74 8.28
CA ASP A 31 4.70 -15.18 9.11
C ASP A 31 3.37 -14.99 8.36
N PHE A 32 3.43 -14.80 7.05
CA PHE A 32 2.27 -14.61 6.18
C PHE A 32 1.83 -15.91 5.50
N LYS A 33 2.66 -16.96 5.61
CA LYS A 33 2.30 -18.32 5.23
C LYS A 33 1.11 -18.73 6.11
N ASN A 34 -0.01 -19.07 5.47
CA ASN A 34 -1.31 -19.37 6.10
C ASN A 34 -2.20 -18.17 6.49
N VAL A 35 -1.81 -16.93 6.18
CA VAL A 35 -2.69 -15.77 6.30
C VAL A 35 -3.14 -15.30 4.93
N LYS A 36 -4.46 -15.10 4.78
CA LYS A 36 -5.03 -14.45 3.60
C LYS A 36 -4.59 -13.00 3.57
N THR A 37 -3.53 -12.71 2.81
CA THR A 37 -3.04 -11.36 2.57
C THR A 37 -3.22 -11.03 1.10
N GLU A 38 -3.98 -10.00 0.83
CA GLU A 38 -4.32 -9.56 -0.51
C GLU A 38 -4.03 -8.06 -0.60
N ILE A 39 -3.32 -7.66 -1.65
CA ILE A 39 -2.98 -6.26 -1.91
C ILE A 39 -3.44 -5.97 -3.33
N SER A 40 -4.43 -5.10 -3.47
CA SER A 40 -5.07 -4.75 -4.73
C SER A 40 -4.84 -3.27 -5.00
N LEU A 41 -4.04 -2.97 -6.03
CA LEU A 41 -3.84 -1.60 -6.53
C LEU A 41 -4.85 -1.32 -7.65
N ASN A 42 -5.76 -0.37 -7.42
CA ASN A 42 -6.63 0.16 -8.45
C ASN A 42 -6.02 1.44 -9.05
N LYS A 43 -5.41 1.30 -10.22
CA LYS A 43 -4.80 2.42 -10.98
C LYS A 43 -5.83 3.44 -11.47
N LYS A 44 -7.09 3.03 -11.72
CA LYS A 44 -8.15 3.93 -12.19
C LYS A 44 -8.69 4.79 -11.06
N ASP A 45 -9.01 4.17 -9.93
CA ASP A 45 -9.58 4.83 -8.77
C ASP A 45 -8.52 5.42 -7.81
N LYS A 46 -7.22 5.24 -8.13
CA LYS A 46 -6.11 5.70 -7.28
C LYS A 46 -6.26 5.21 -5.84
N LEU A 47 -6.61 3.94 -5.70
CA LEU A 47 -6.92 3.32 -4.41
C LEU A 47 -6.12 2.03 -4.25
N ILE A 48 -5.50 1.83 -3.10
CA ILE A 48 -4.86 0.57 -2.71
C ILE A 48 -5.73 -0.07 -1.65
N HIS A 49 -6.27 -1.24 -1.94
CA HIS A 49 -6.97 -2.06 -0.97
C HIS A 49 -6.01 -3.11 -0.42
N ILE A 50 -5.91 -3.21 0.90
CA ILE A 50 -5.08 -4.23 1.55
C ILE A 50 -5.95 -4.99 2.53
N VAL A 51 -5.95 -6.30 2.41
CA VAL A 51 -6.63 -7.22 3.33
C VAL A 51 -5.58 -8.14 3.92
N THR A 52 -5.57 -8.32 5.24
CA THR A 52 -4.72 -9.31 5.90
C THR A 52 -5.41 -9.89 7.14
N GLY A 53 -4.84 -10.91 7.77
CA GLY A 53 -5.47 -11.63 8.88
C GLY A 53 -5.40 -10.91 10.24
N ASP A 54 -4.51 -9.95 10.43
CA ASP A 54 -4.29 -9.36 11.76
C ASP A 54 -3.80 -7.91 11.67
N GLU A 55 -4.11 -7.08 12.66
CA GLU A 55 -3.68 -5.68 12.71
C GLU A 55 -2.15 -5.55 12.78
N LEU A 56 -1.46 -6.46 13.46
CA LEU A 56 0.01 -6.46 13.53
C LEU A 56 0.61 -6.73 12.15
N LYS A 57 0.05 -7.69 11.42
CA LYS A 57 0.45 -8.01 10.04
C LYS A 57 0.14 -6.84 9.11
N MET A 58 -0.99 -6.16 9.34
CA MET A 58 -1.41 -4.99 8.60
C MET A 58 -0.40 -3.84 8.72
N LYS A 59 -0.01 -3.53 9.96
CA LYS A 59 1.03 -2.52 10.23
C LYS A 59 2.35 -2.88 9.55
N ALA A 60 2.76 -4.15 9.61
CA ALA A 60 3.97 -4.62 8.94
C ALA A 60 3.90 -4.45 7.41
N VAL A 61 2.78 -4.79 6.77
CA VAL A 61 2.58 -4.62 5.31
C VAL A 61 2.59 -3.13 4.94
N ILE A 62 1.93 -2.27 5.71
CA ILE A 62 1.92 -0.82 5.48
C ILE A 62 3.34 -0.25 5.58
N GLU A 63 4.13 -0.69 6.54
CA GLU A 63 5.52 -0.25 6.70
C GLU A 63 6.41 -0.71 5.54
N LEU A 64 6.24 -1.97 5.10
CA LEU A 64 6.88 -2.49 3.88
C LEU A 64 6.52 -1.65 2.65
N LEU A 65 5.23 -1.37 2.47
CA LEU A 65 4.71 -0.60 1.36
C LEU A 65 5.29 0.82 1.34
N LYS A 66 5.35 1.49 2.49
CA LYS A 66 5.99 2.80 2.63
C LYS A 66 7.48 2.73 2.27
N GLY A 67 8.20 1.72 2.74
CA GLY A 67 9.62 1.51 2.41
C GLY A 67 9.85 1.32 0.90
N HIS A 68 9.01 0.50 0.25
CA HIS A 68 9.07 0.29 -1.19
C HIS A 68 8.68 1.53 -2.00
N CYS A 69 7.66 2.29 -1.56
CA CYS A 69 7.29 3.56 -2.18
C CYS A 69 8.46 4.55 -2.17
N VAL A 70 9.12 4.72 -1.02
CA VAL A 70 10.29 5.61 -0.90
C VAL A 70 11.43 5.15 -1.82
N ARG A 71 11.72 3.84 -1.89
CA ARG A 71 12.75 3.28 -2.79
C ARG A 71 12.45 3.56 -4.26
N LEU A 72 11.18 3.60 -4.62
CA LEU A 72 10.70 3.85 -5.99
C LEU A 72 10.44 5.34 -6.25
N LYS A 73 10.93 6.22 -5.36
CA LYS A 73 10.78 7.69 -5.42
C LYS A 73 9.32 8.15 -5.43
N VAL A 74 8.41 7.34 -4.88
CA VAL A 74 7.02 7.72 -4.63
C VAL A 74 6.95 8.35 -3.25
N GLU A 75 6.44 9.57 -3.17
CA GLU A 75 6.30 10.25 -1.88
C GLU A 75 5.25 9.54 -1.01
N PRO A 76 5.61 9.11 0.21
CA PRO A 76 4.65 8.46 1.11
C PRO A 76 3.55 9.42 1.59
N LYS A 77 3.73 10.74 1.41
CA LYS A 77 2.71 11.76 1.68
C LYS A 77 1.50 11.67 0.75
N CYS A 78 1.68 11.11 -0.44
CA CYS A 78 0.58 10.85 -1.37
C CYS A 78 -0.32 9.72 -0.92
N LEU A 79 0.18 8.81 -0.09
CA LEU A 79 -0.60 7.71 0.43
C LEU A 79 -1.38 8.19 1.65
N ALA A 80 -2.70 8.30 1.52
CA ALA A 80 -3.64 8.59 2.60
C ALA A 80 -4.27 7.27 3.11
N PRO A 81 -3.61 6.56 4.05
CA PRO A 81 -4.20 5.38 4.66
C PRO A 81 -5.45 5.78 5.44
N GLN A 82 -6.57 5.13 5.10
CA GLN A 82 -7.84 5.26 5.79
C GLN A 82 -7.81 4.46 7.10
N LYS A 83 -8.97 4.39 7.75
CA LYS A 83 -9.13 3.60 8.97
C LYS A 83 -9.01 2.10 8.67
N ILE A 84 -8.29 1.39 9.54
CA ILE A 84 -8.29 -0.08 9.51
C ILE A 84 -9.67 -0.55 9.96
N GLU A 85 -10.34 -1.30 9.09
CA GLU A 85 -11.64 -1.89 9.37
C GLU A 85 -11.47 -3.40 9.62
N PRO A 86 -11.84 -3.90 10.81
CA PRO A 86 -11.92 -5.33 11.04
C PRO A 86 -13.13 -5.91 10.30
N THR A 87 -12.95 -7.07 9.70
CA THR A 87 -13.99 -7.81 8.97
C THR A 87 -14.44 -8.99 9.82
N SER A 88 -15.72 -9.37 9.75
CA SER A 88 -16.31 -10.47 10.55
C SER A 88 -15.63 -11.83 10.37
N HIS A 89 -14.79 -12.00 9.35
CA HIS A 89 -14.02 -13.22 9.08
C HIS A 89 -12.68 -13.29 9.82
N GLY A 90 -12.40 -12.39 10.76
CA GLY A 90 -11.12 -12.33 11.46
C GLY A 90 -9.99 -11.82 10.56
N THR A 91 -10.31 -11.00 9.57
CA THR A 91 -9.35 -10.29 8.70
C THR A 91 -9.51 -8.80 8.90
N VAL A 92 -8.44 -8.04 8.77
CA VAL A 92 -8.46 -6.57 8.75
C VAL A 92 -8.27 -6.09 7.33
N LYS A 93 -8.98 -5.03 6.97
CA LYS A 93 -8.86 -4.35 5.68
C LYS A 93 -8.48 -2.88 5.91
N ILE A 94 -7.70 -2.30 5.00
CA ILE A 94 -7.49 -0.86 4.90
C ILE A 94 -7.62 -0.45 3.45
N ASP A 95 -8.09 0.76 3.26
CA ASP A 95 -8.06 1.45 1.98
C ASP A 95 -7.02 2.57 2.07
N ILE A 96 -6.15 2.69 1.09
CA ILE A 96 -5.18 3.78 0.99
C ILE A 96 -5.51 4.55 -0.27
N GLN A 97 -6.00 5.77 -0.09
CA GLN A 97 -6.28 6.67 -1.20
C GLN A 97 -4.98 7.36 -1.62
N ILE A 98 -4.74 7.47 -2.92
CA ILE A 98 -3.56 8.11 -3.47
C ILE A 98 -3.95 9.53 -3.88
N ASN A 99 -3.37 10.50 -3.18
CA ASN A 99 -3.49 11.91 -3.49
C ASN A 99 -2.34 12.33 -4.42
N GLU A 100 -2.67 13.17 -5.39
CA GLU A 100 -1.78 13.75 -6.41
C GLU A 100 -1.69 15.27 -6.25
#